data_AF-A0A950LPY8-F1
#
_entry.id   AF-A0A950LPY8-F1
#
_cell.length_a   1.000
_cell.length_b   1.000
_cell.length_c   1.000
_cell.angle_alpha   90.00
_cell.angle_beta   90.00
_cell.angle_gamma   90.00
#
_symmetry.space_group_name_H-M   'P 1'
#
loop_
_entity.id
_entity.type
_entity.pdbx_description
1 polymer ?
#
loop_
_entity_poly.entity_id
_entity_poly.type
_entity_poly.pdbx_seq_one_letter_code
_entity_poly.pdbx_strand_id
1 'polypeptide(L)'
;MSMGMSIARKLGYRWFERGRRWELRLSWAEVTGRFGFAATLINWEERQDWSLQLHLVWPSIFIKLPFLPPRNPKGQMMDRWGFSFDTDSWAAVHLNWGEKYKIVAMPWEWTFVRRSYLAPDGRQWLHELPAFRVPRDQPPLGTPNVDWWFFNDIPRWKTTLPYRYVRKNGEVQESNATISVEEAEWRRRWFKWLPFPRKVVRSIDVKFDQEVGERVGTWKGGVLGCGYTMRRDETPEECLYRMRDERVFR
;
A
#
# COMPACT_ATOMS: atom_id res chain seq x y z
N MET A 1 -29.27 26.40 1.51
CA MET A 1 -28.75 25.47 0.47
C MET A 1 -29.70 24.28 0.19
N SER A 2 -31.02 24.38 0.39
CA SER A 2 -31.96 23.23 0.21
C SER A 2 -32.92 23.34 -0.99
N MET A 3 -32.81 24.38 -1.81
CA MET A 3 -33.74 24.59 -2.95
C MET A 3 -33.27 23.89 -4.25
N GLY A 4 -32.01 23.46 -4.34
CA GLY A 4 -31.43 22.82 -5.53
C GLY A 4 -31.69 21.31 -5.68
N MET A 5 -32.11 20.59 -4.63
CA MET A 5 -32.30 19.13 -4.69
C MET A 5 -33.61 18.70 -5.37
N SER A 6 -34.60 19.60 -5.47
CA SER A 6 -35.94 19.29 -6.01
C SER A 6 -35.93 19.10 -7.54
N ILE A 7 -35.12 19.88 -8.26
CA ILE A 7 -35.01 19.80 -9.73
C ILE A 7 -34.15 18.60 -10.16
N ALA A 8 -33.12 18.29 -9.37
CA ALA A 8 -32.20 17.17 -9.63
C ALA A 8 -32.89 15.81 -9.69
N ARG A 9 -33.85 15.59 -8.78
CA ARG A 9 -34.61 14.35 -8.71
C ARG A 9 -35.56 14.17 -9.90
N LYS A 10 -36.12 15.26 -10.43
CA LYS A 10 -36.98 15.26 -11.63
C LYS A 10 -36.19 15.00 -12.92
N LEU A 11 -34.93 15.44 -12.97
CA LEU A 11 -34.03 15.22 -14.11
C LEU A 11 -33.26 13.89 -14.04
N GLY A 12 -33.55 13.03 -13.04
CA GLY A 12 -33.00 11.68 -12.96
C GLY A 12 -31.51 11.61 -12.64
N TYR A 13 -30.91 12.68 -12.08
CA TYR A 13 -29.52 12.69 -11.66
C TYR A 13 -29.36 12.72 -10.15
N ARG A 14 -28.28 12.12 -9.66
CA ARG A 14 -27.83 12.21 -8.28
C ARG A 14 -26.39 12.71 -8.26
N TRP A 15 -26.17 13.78 -7.51
CA TRP A 15 -24.84 14.32 -7.26
C TRP A 15 -24.34 13.82 -5.90
N PHE A 16 -23.12 13.31 -5.87
CA PHE A 16 -22.45 12.90 -4.63
C PHE A 16 -21.12 13.64 -4.52
N GLU A 17 -20.84 14.15 -3.34
CA GLU A 17 -19.56 14.74 -2.99
C GLU A 17 -18.95 13.91 -1.85
N ARG A 18 -17.76 13.36 -2.07
CA ARG A 18 -17.04 12.53 -1.10
C ARG A 18 -15.63 13.06 -0.93
N GLY A 19 -15.47 14.02 -0.02
CA GLY A 19 -14.21 14.72 0.19
C GLY A 19 -13.84 15.58 -1.01
N ARG A 20 -12.67 15.35 -1.62
CA ARG A 20 -12.20 16.08 -2.83
C ARG A 20 -12.71 15.48 -4.15
N ARG A 21 -13.48 14.38 -4.12
CA ARG A 21 -14.00 13.72 -5.32
C ARG A 21 -15.50 13.98 -5.44
N TRP A 22 -15.94 14.33 -6.65
CA TRP A 22 -17.35 14.43 -7.01
C TRP A 22 -17.74 13.32 -7.98
N GLU A 23 -19.02 12.98 -7.95
CA GLU A 23 -19.62 11.94 -8.76
C GLU A 23 -21.04 12.36 -9.19
N LEU A 24 -21.29 12.34 -10.48
CA LEU A 24 -22.60 12.59 -11.08
C LEU A 24 -23.13 11.27 -11.65
N ARG A 25 -24.21 10.75 -11.05
CA ARG A 25 -24.90 9.56 -11.54
C ARG A 25 -26.17 9.95 -12.30
N LEU A 26 -26.22 9.58 -13.56
CA LEU A 26 -27.41 9.57 -14.41
C LEU A 26 -27.97 8.14 -14.48
N SER A 27 -29.18 7.98 -15.02
CA SER A 27 -29.76 6.65 -15.26
C SER A 27 -28.91 5.80 -16.21
N TRP A 28 -28.31 6.44 -17.22
CA TRP A 28 -27.56 5.83 -18.32
C TRP A 28 -26.05 6.04 -18.25
N ALA A 29 -25.56 6.91 -17.37
CA ALA A 29 -24.12 7.18 -17.24
C ALA A 29 -23.71 7.56 -15.81
N GLU A 30 -22.43 7.40 -15.50
CA GLU A 30 -21.80 7.87 -14.27
C GLU A 30 -20.54 8.65 -14.64
N VAL A 31 -20.39 9.86 -14.10
CA VAL A 31 -19.22 10.72 -14.33
C VAL A 31 -18.52 10.94 -13.01
N THR A 32 -17.22 10.64 -12.96
CA THR A 32 -16.40 10.80 -11.77
C THR A 32 -15.22 11.74 -12.04
N GLY A 33 -14.92 12.62 -11.09
CA GLY A 33 -13.80 13.56 -11.16
C GLY A 33 -12.44 12.92 -10.94
N ARG A 34 -12.07 11.93 -11.76
CA ARG A 34 -10.77 11.24 -11.72
C ARG A 34 -9.88 11.69 -12.88
N PHE A 35 -8.57 11.63 -12.71
CA PHE A 35 -7.61 11.84 -13.79
C PHE A 35 -7.06 10.51 -14.34
N GLY A 36 -6.85 10.39 -15.65
CA GLY A 36 -6.41 9.14 -16.26
C GLY A 36 -6.78 8.96 -17.73
N PHE A 37 -6.38 7.81 -18.26
CA PHE A 37 -6.71 7.32 -19.59
C PHE A 37 -7.30 5.93 -19.49
N ALA A 38 -8.49 5.73 -20.03
CA ALA A 38 -9.12 4.43 -20.08
C ALA A 38 -10.08 4.35 -21.25
N ALA A 39 -10.08 3.20 -21.89
CA ALA A 39 -11.12 2.77 -22.79
C ALA A 39 -11.37 1.31 -22.42
N THR A 40 -12.33 1.08 -21.51
CA THR A 40 -12.61 -0.25 -20.97
C THR A 40 -14.08 -0.57 -21.06
N LEU A 41 -14.41 -1.72 -21.64
CA LEU A 41 -15.74 -2.31 -21.55
C LEU A 41 -15.78 -3.22 -20.31
N ILE A 42 -16.70 -2.97 -19.39
CA ILE A 42 -16.79 -3.63 -18.08
C ILE A 42 -18.16 -4.32 -17.98
N ASN A 43 -18.18 -5.59 -17.59
CA ASN A 43 -19.38 -6.27 -17.15
C ASN A 43 -19.41 -6.32 -15.61
N TRP A 44 -20.43 -5.73 -14.99
CA TRP A 44 -20.57 -5.67 -13.53
C TRP A 44 -21.34 -6.89 -13.02
N GLU A 45 -20.67 -7.74 -12.22
CA GLU A 45 -21.24 -8.99 -11.69
C GLU A 45 -22.60 -8.78 -10.99
N GLU A 46 -22.72 -7.76 -10.14
CA GLU A 46 -23.93 -7.51 -9.33
C GLU A 46 -25.20 -7.23 -10.15
N ARG A 47 -25.04 -6.68 -11.36
CA ARG A 47 -26.18 -6.28 -12.22
C ARG A 47 -26.20 -6.98 -13.56
N GLN A 48 -25.13 -7.70 -13.89
CA GLN A 48 -24.85 -8.28 -15.21
C GLN A 48 -24.89 -7.25 -16.35
N ASP A 49 -24.83 -5.95 -16.02
CA ASP A 49 -24.89 -4.85 -16.95
C ASP A 49 -23.51 -4.54 -17.52
N TRP A 50 -23.49 -4.19 -18.81
CA TRP A 50 -22.31 -3.67 -19.46
C TRP A 50 -22.17 -2.16 -19.26
N SER A 51 -20.94 -1.70 -19.08
CA SER A 51 -20.60 -0.29 -19.05
C SER A 51 -19.33 -0.03 -19.86
N LEU A 52 -19.36 1.01 -20.70
CA LEU A 52 -18.18 1.53 -21.36
C LEU A 52 -17.58 2.66 -20.51
N GLN A 53 -16.40 2.41 -19.98
CA GLN A 53 -15.58 3.43 -19.34
C GLN A 53 -14.74 4.16 -20.40
N LEU A 54 -14.95 5.46 -20.53
CA LEU A 54 -14.13 6.38 -21.29
C LEU A 54 -13.50 7.39 -20.32
N HIS A 55 -12.18 7.51 -20.37
CA HIS A 55 -11.42 8.41 -19.54
C HIS A 55 -10.33 9.02 -20.41
N LEU A 56 -10.42 10.32 -20.68
CA LEU A 56 -9.48 11.06 -21.54
C LEU A 56 -8.94 12.25 -20.76
N VAL A 57 -7.91 12.00 -19.95
CA VAL A 57 -7.35 12.91 -18.96
C VAL A 57 -8.29 13.19 -17.80
N TRP A 58 -9.48 13.75 -18.02
CA TRP A 58 -10.53 14.02 -17.04
C TRP A 58 -11.82 14.44 -17.78
N PRO A 59 -13.03 14.03 -17.35
CA PRO A 59 -13.34 13.12 -16.25
C PRO A 59 -13.34 11.64 -16.69
N SER A 60 -13.64 10.72 -15.75
CA SER A 60 -13.93 9.32 -16.08
C SER A 60 -15.43 9.14 -16.23
N ILE A 61 -15.87 8.68 -17.40
CA ILE A 61 -17.28 8.53 -17.77
C ILE A 61 -17.56 7.05 -17.98
N PHE A 62 -18.56 6.51 -17.29
CA PHE A 62 -19.10 5.17 -17.48
C PHE A 62 -20.46 5.28 -18.16
N ILE A 63 -20.60 4.74 -19.36
CA ILE A 63 -21.86 4.73 -20.12
C ILE A 63 -22.44 3.31 -20.05
N LYS A 64 -23.66 3.16 -19.54
CA LYS A 64 -24.33 1.85 -19.49
C LYS A 64 -24.75 1.43 -20.90
N LEU A 65 -24.53 0.16 -21.22
CA LEU A 65 -24.85 -0.44 -22.51
C LEU A 65 -25.86 -1.59 -22.31
N PRO A 66 -27.14 -1.29 -22.03
CA PRO A 66 -28.15 -2.32 -21.71
C PRO A 66 -28.52 -3.21 -22.89
N PHE A 67 -28.11 -2.86 -24.11
CA PHE A 67 -28.37 -3.63 -25.32
C PHE A 67 -27.35 -4.77 -25.54
N LEU A 68 -26.27 -4.83 -24.77
CA LEU A 68 -25.33 -5.94 -24.83
C LEU A 68 -25.86 -7.13 -24.00
N PRO A 69 -25.68 -8.37 -24.48
CA PRO A 69 -26.23 -9.54 -23.79
C PRO A 69 -25.59 -9.69 -22.40
N PRO A 70 -26.38 -10.00 -21.35
CA PRO A 70 -25.84 -10.20 -20.01
C PRO A 70 -24.83 -11.34 -20.04
N ARG A 71 -23.76 -11.18 -19.25
CA ARG A 71 -22.71 -12.17 -19.11
C ARG A 71 -22.49 -12.42 -17.63
N ASN A 72 -22.33 -13.69 -17.27
CA ASN A 72 -22.03 -14.07 -15.90
C ASN A 72 -20.52 -14.36 -15.82
N PRO A 73 -19.71 -13.45 -15.25
CA PRO A 73 -18.28 -13.70 -15.11
C PRO A 73 -18.04 -14.93 -14.23
N LYS A 74 -17.00 -15.71 -14.53
CA LYS A 74 -16.62 -16.85 -13.70
C LYS A 74 -15.85 -16.37 -12.47
N GLY A 75 -16.49 -16.43 -11.29
CA GLY A 75 -15.87 -16.11 -10.00
C GLY A 75 -16.09 -14.65 -9.58
N GLN A 76 -15.44 -14.22 -8.49
CA GLN A 76 -15.63 -12.90 -7.85
C GLN A 76 -14.97 -11.73 -8.63
N MET A 77 -14.64 -11.90 -9.91
CA MET A 77 -13.94 -10.89 -10.70
C MET A 77 -14.80 -10.42 -11.86
N MET A 78 -14.93 -9.09 -11.99
CA MET A 78 -15.60 -8.45 -13.13
C MET A 78 -14.86 -8.73 -14.44
N ASP A 79 -15.64 -8.95 -15.49
CA ASP A 79 -15.16 -9.17 -16.85
C ASP A 79 -14.82 -7.81 -17.51
N ARG A 80 -13.59 -7.63 -18.00
CA ARG A 80 -13.13 -6.32 -18.53
C ARG A 80 -12.36 -6.46 -19.84
N TRP A 81 -12.59 -5.56 -20.79
CA TRP A 81 -11.87 -5.51 -22.06
C TRP A 81 -11.36 -4.10 -22.33
N GLY A 82 -10.10 -3.98 -22.74
CA GLY A 82 -9.49 -2.69 -23.08
C GLY A 82 -8.37 -2.33 -22.11
N PHE A 83 -8.17 -1.03 -21.86
CA PHE A 83 -7.07 -0.57 -21.01
C PHE A 83 -7.50 0.53 -20.05
N SER A 84 -6.77 0.61 -18.93
CA SER A 84 -6.88 1.71 -17.97
C SER A 84 -5.53 2.10 -17.38
N PHE A 85 -5.38 3.40 -17.16
CA PHE A 85 -4.23 4.07 -16.55
C PHE A 85 -4.77 5.30 -15.82
N ASP A 86 -5.10 5.17 -14.54
CA ASP A 86 -5.78 6.22 -13.76
C ASP A 86 -4.96 6.69 -12.55
N THR A 87 -5.46 7.71 -11.83
CA THR A 87 -4.87 8.26 -10.58
C THR A 87 -4.49 7.22 -9.54
N ASP A 88 -5.26 6.14 -9.45
CA ASP A 88 -5.01 5.10 -8.45
C ASP A 88 -3.90 4.14 -8.96
N SER A 89 -3.71 4.05 -10.28
CA SER A 89 -2.71 3.23 -10.96
C SER A 89 -1.65 4.00 -11.79
N TRP A 90 -1.24 5.22 -11.42
CA TRP A 90 -0.15 5.94 -12.14
C TRP A 90 1.17 5.15 -12.24
N ALA A 91 1.29 4.07 -11.48
CA ALA A 91 2.39 3.13 -11.51
C ALA A 91 2.29 2.06 -12.62
N ALA A 92 1.12 1.79 -13.21
CA ALA A 92 0.93 0.70 -14.16
C ALA A 92 -0.27 0.88 -15.11
N VAL A 93 -0.13 0.37 -16.34
CA VAL A 93 -1.23 0.20 -17.29
C VAL A 93 -1.85 -1.18 -17.10
N HIS A 94 -3.17 -1.22 -16.93
CA HIS A 94 -3.93 -2.47 -16.90
C HIS A 94 -4.47 -2.75 -18.29
N LEU A 95 -4.11 -3.88 -18.88
CA LEU A 95 -4.64 -4.39 -20.13
C LEU A 95 -5.56 -5.58 -19.80
N ASN A 96 -6.81 -5.54 -20.25
CA ASN A 96 -7.83 -6.52 -19.89
C ASN A 96 -8.44 -7.17 -21.15
N TRP A 97 -8.69 -8.48 -21.09
CA TRP A 97 -9.28 -9.30 -22.15
C TRP A 97 -10.25 -10.34 -21.55
N GLY A 98 -11.35 -9.85 -20.97
CA GLY A 98 -12.31 -10.62 -20.19
C GLY A 98 -11.73 -10.99 -18.83
N GLU A 99 -11.62 -12.30 -18.57
CA GLU A 99 -11.07 -12.87 -17.34
C GLU A 99 -9.53 -12.75 -17.26
N LYS A 100 -8.87 -12.50 -18.40
CA LYS A 100 -7.42 -12.35 -18.46
C LYS A 100 -7.02 -10.89 -18.37
N TYR A 101 -5.96 -10.61 -17.63
CA TYR A 101 -5.38 -9.27 -17.57
C TYR A 101 -3.85 -9.32 -17.56
N LYS A 102 -3.23 -8.22 -17.97
CA LYS A 102 -1.80 -7.98 -17.86
C LYS A 102 -1.59 -6.59 -17.30
N ILE A 103 -0.85 -6.51 -16.20
CA ILE A 103 -0.43 -5.25 -15.60
C ILE A 103 0.98 -4.96 -16.09
N VAL A 104 1.13 -3.86 -16.82
CA VAL A 104 2.42 -3.37 -17.31
C VAL A 104 2.82 -2.18 -16.45
N ALA A 105 3.76 -2.40 -15.55
CA ALA A 105 4.32 -1.34 -14.74
C ALA A 105 5.03 -0.27 -15.60
N MET A 106 4.83 0.98 -15.21
CA MET A 106 5.41 2.13 -15.89
C MET A 106 6.90 2.29 -15.57
N PRO A 107 7.67 2.95 -16.46
CA PRO A 107 9.09 3.21 -16.26
C PRO A 107 9.41 3.92 -14.93
N TRP A 108 8.50 4.77 -14.48
CA TRP A 108 8.61 5.55 -13.26
C TRP A 108 7.99 4.89 -12.03
N GLU A 109 7.52 3.65 -12.09
CA GLU A 109 7.08 2.94 -10.88
C GLU A 109 8.25 2.86 -9.87
N TRP A 110 7.98 3.11 -8.59
CA TRP A 110 8.97 2.90 -7.54
C TRP A 110 9.17 1.40 -7.30
N THR A 111 10.35 0.90 -7.65
CA THR A 111 10.76 -0.48 -7.38
C THR A 111 11.70 -0.53 -6.20
N PHE A 112 11.48 -1.48 -5.31
CA PHE A 112 12.37 -1.77 -4.19
C PHE A 112 13.74 -2.27 -4.70
N VAL A 113 14.81 -1.61 -4.25
CA VAL A 113 16.18 -1.91 -4.66
C VAL A 113 16.91 -2.69 -3.58
N ARG A 114 16.93 -2.18 -2.36
CA ARG A 114 17.66 -2.80 -1.25
C ARG A 114 17.04 -2.47 0.11
N ARG A 115 17.26 -3.37 1.06
CA ARG A 115 17.15 -3.11 2.51
C ARG A 115 18.54 -2.94 3.09
N SER A 116 18.64 -2.15 4.14
CA SER A 116 19.88 -1.90 4.86
C SER A 116 19.59 -1.83 6.34
N TYR A 117 20.51 -2.31 7.16
CA TYR A 117 20.40 -2.33 8.61
C TYR A 117 21.52 -1.50 9.21
N LEU A 118 21.24 -0.75 10.26
CA LEU A 118 22.30 -0.05 10.98
C LEU A 118 23.20 -1.08 11.69
N ALA A 119 24.50 -1.01 11.46
CA ALA A 119 25.48 -1.91 12.05
C ALA A 119 25.60 -1.66 13.57
N PRO A 120 26.13 -2.62 14.37
CA PRO A 120 26.20 -2.48 15.84
C PRO A 120 26.95 -1.25 16.33
N ASP A 121 27.87 -0.71 15.52
CA ASP A 121 28.62 0.51 15.81
C ASP A 121 27.76 1.80 15.75
N GLY A 122 26.52 1.71 15.24
CA GLY A 122 25.60 2.84 15.06
C GLY A 122 26.01 3.81 13.96
N ARG A 123 27.03 3.50 13.15
CA ARG A 123 27.62 4.40 12.16
C ARG A 123 27.55 3.86 10.75
N GLN A 124 27.75 2.55 10.58
CA GLN A 124 27.78 1.91 9.27
C GLN A 124 26.42 1.28 8.92
N TRP A 125 26.17 1.11 7.62
CA TRP A 125 24.99 0.41 7.12
C TRP A 125 25.39 -0.93 6.51
N LEU A 126 24.76 -1.99 6.98
CA LEU A 126 24.86 -3.33 6.41
C LEU A 126 23.80 -3.47 5.32
N HIS A 127 24.22 -3.59 4.07
CA HIS A 127 23.32 -3.70 2.93
C HIS A 127 22.96 -5.16 2.66
N GLU A 128 21.69 -5.45 2.41
CA GLU A 128 21.26 -6.73 1.87
C GLU A 128 21.85 -6.88 0.45
N LEU A 129 22.78 -7.83 0.26
CA LEU A 129 23.41 -8.05 -1.04
C LEU A 129 22.44 -8.77 -1.99
N PRO A 130 22.46 -8.48 -3.30
CA PRO A 130 21.63 -9.17 -4.30
C PRO A 130 21.82 -10.69 -4.34
N ALA A 131 22.97 -11.21 -3.91
CA ALA A 131 23.27 -12.65 -3.80
C ALA A 131 22.32 -13.40 -2.83
N PHE A 132 21.55 -12.67 -2.02
CA PHE A 132 20.54 -13.25 -1.13
C PHE A 132 19.13 -13.30 -1.73
N ARG A 133 18.90 -12.74 -2.92
CA ARG A 133 17.71 -13.12 -3.72
C ARG A 133 18.02 -14.43 -4.42
N VAL A 134 18.18 -15.48 -3.62
CA VAL A 134 18.22 -16.85 -4.12
C VAL A 134 16.94 -17.03 -4.94
N PRO A 135 17.01 -17.36 -6.25
CA PRO A 135 15.84 -17.84 -6.97
C PRO A 135 15.22 -18.93 -6.13
N ARG A 136 13.89 -18.93 -5.95
CA ARG A 136 13.18 -19.86 -5.05
C ARG A 136 13.52 -21.34 -5.30
N ASP A 137 14.14 -21.62 -6.43
CA ASP A 137 14.37 -22.95 -7.00
C ASP A 137 15.87 -23.31 -7.17
N GLN A 138 16.84 -22.46 -6.78
CA GLN A 138 18.28 -22.81 -6.88
C GLN A 138 19.14 -22.15 -5.79
N PRO A 139 19.81 -22.90 -4.89
CA PRO A 139 20.94 -22.36 -4.14
C PRO A 139 22.09 -22.06 -5.12
N PRO A 140 22.81 -20.92 -5.02
CA PRO A 140 23.92 -20.63 -5.91
C PRO A 140 25.05 -21.64 -5.70
N LEU A 141 25.59 -22.20 -6.79
CA LEU A 141 26.80 -23.01 -6.74
C LEU A 141 27.94 -22.16 -6.15
N GLY A 142 28.45 -22.56 -4.99
CA GLY A 142 29.65 -21.99 -4.38
C GLY A 142 29.43 -20.97 -3.26
N THR A 143 28.19 -20.63 -2.89
CA THR A 143 27.92 -19.97 -1.61
C THR A 143 27.58 -21.02 -0.56
N PRO A 144 28.18 -21.01 0.64
CA PRO A 144 27.65 -21.81 1.75
C PRO A 144 26.19 -21.40 1.91
N ASN A 145 25.28 -22.37 1.97
CA ASN A 145 23.83 -22.18 2.17
C ASN A 145 23.55 -20.97 3.08
N VAL A 146 23.27 -19.80 2.51
CA VAL A 146 22.82 -18.66 3.30
C VAL A 146 21.30 -18.79 3.37
N ASP A 147 20.92 -19.73 4.23
CA ASP A 147 19.55 -19.94 4.67
C ASP A 147 18.91 -18.60 5.05
N TRP A 148 17.61 -18.44 4.79
CA TRP A 148 16.83 -17.26 5.24
C TRP A 148 16.96 -17.01 6.76
N TRP A 149 17.36 -18.04 7.52
CA TRP A 149 17.69 -17.98 8.94
C TRP A 149 18.87 -17.07 9.29
N PHE A 150 19.88 -16.93 8.42
CA PHE A 150 21.04 -16.07 8.66
C PHE A 150 20.73 -14.58 8.66
N PHE A 151 19.60 -14.16 8.06
CA PHE A 151 19.19 -12.75 8.08
C PHE A 151 18.77 -12.26 9.46
N ASN A 152 18.25 -13.15 10.31
CA ASN A 152 17.94 -12.82 11.70
C ASN A 152 19.19 -12.65 12.55
N ASP A 153 20.30 -13.28 12.15
CA ASP A 153 21.57 -13.29 12.88
C ASP A 153 22.56 -12.22 12.39
N ILE A 154 22.18 -11.40 11.41
CA ILE A 154 22.97 -10.23 11.05
C ILE A 154 23.08 -9.36 12.31
N PRO A 155 24.29 -9.04 12.79
CA PRO A 155 24.45 -8.18 13.96
C PRO A 155 23.96 -6.78 13.59
N ARG A 156 22.90 -6.33 14.27
CA ARG A 156 22.27 -5.02 14.06
C ARG A 156 22.52 -4.15 15.27
N TRP A 157 22.55 -2.84 15.04
CA TRP A 157 22.35 -1.89 16.12
C TRP A 157 21.02 -2.21 16.80
N LYS A 158 21.09 -2.40 18.13
CA LYS A 158 19.94 -2.61 18.98
C LYS A 158 20.11 -1.77 20.22
N THR A 159 19.05 -1.11 20.65
CA THR A 159 18.98 -0.51 21.98
C THR A 159 17.66 -0.89 22.62
N THR A 160 17.69 -1.15 23.92
CA THR A 160 16.52 -1.53 24.69
C THR A 160 16.17 -0.38 25.61
N LEU A 161 14.95 0.13 25.47
CA LEU A 161 14.45 1.28 26.21
C LEU A 161 13.15 0.92 26.94
N PRO A 162 12.89 1.52 28.12
CA PRO A 162 11.62 1.34 28.79
C PRO A 162 10.49 1.93 27.94
N TYR A 163 9.40 1.18 27.83
CA TYR A 163 8.22 1.54 27.05
C TYR A 163 6.97 1.50 27.91
N ARG A 164 6.26 2.62 27.96
CA ARG A 164 5.02 2.78 28.72
C ARG A 164 3.87 3.03 27.76
N TYR A 165 2.89 2.14 27.75
CA TYR A 165 1.65 2.30 26.99
C TYR A 165 0.49 2.59 27.95
N VAL A 166 -0.33 3.58 27.64
CA VAL A 166 -1.53 3.90 28.43
C VAL A 166 -2.75 3.52 27.59
N ARG A 167 -3.50 2.53 28.08
CA ARG A 167 -4.73 2.08 27.43
C ARG A 167 -5.81 3.13 27.52
N LYS A 168 -6.86 3.00 26.70
CA LYS A 168 -8.02 3.92 26.73
C LYS A 168 -8.76 3.92 28.06
N ASN A 169 -8.70 2.81 28.81
CA ASN A 169 -9.28 2.69 30.15
C ASN A 169 -8.40 3.34 31.25
N GLY A 170 -7.24 3.91 30.90
CA GLY A 170 -6.27 4.52 31.82
C GLY A 170 -5.27 3.54 32.43
N GLU A 171 -5.38 2.24 32.15
CA GLU A 171 -4.44 1.24 32.64
C GLU A 171 -3.08 1.40 31.96
N VAL A 172 -2.01 1.35 32.76
CA VAL A 172 -0.64 1.52 32.30
C VAL A 172 -0.01 0.15 32.11
N GLN A 173 0.52 -0.09 30.91
CA GLN A 173 1.34 -1.25 30.60
C GLN A 173 2.80 -0.82 30.49
N GLU A 174 3.67 -1.49 31.24
CA GLU A 174 5.11 -1.28 31.20
C GLU A 174 5.77 -2.50 30.55
N SER A 175 6.65 -2.24 29.58
CA SER A 175 7.42 -3.26 28.87
C SER A 175 8.76 -2.67 28.46
N ASN A 176 9.75 -3.49 28.11
CA ASN A 176 10.92 -2.97 27.41
C ASN A 176 10.71 -3.11 25.90
N ALA A 177 11.15 -2.10 25.16
CA ALA A 177 11.16 -2.07 23.72
C ALA A 177 12.60 -2.15 23.23
N THR A 178 12.94 -3.26 22.58
CA THR A 178 14.19 -3.41 21.83
C THR A 178 13.97 -2.88 20.42
N ILE A 179 14.68 -1.81 20.06
CA ILE A 179 14.58 -1.18 18.74
C ILE A 179 15.80 -1.51 17.89
N SER A 180 15.59 -1.67 16.59
CA SER A 180 16.65 -1.72 15.57
C SER A 180 16.28 -0.83 14.39
N VAL A 181 17.26 -0.38 13.61
CA VAL A 181 17.02 0.58 12.52
C VAL A 181 17.18 -0.10 11.17
N GLU A 182 16.17 0.08 10.32
CA GLU A 182 16.15 -0.38 8.94
C GLU A 182 16.00 0.80 7.97
N GLU A 183 16.67 0.72 6.83
CA GLU A 183 16.53 1.62 5.70
C GLU A 183 16.12 0.83 4.47
N ALA A 184 15.10 1.29 3.78
CA ALA A 184 14.69 0.74 2.50
C ALA A 184 14.88 1.81 1.41
N GLU A 185 15.41 1.38 0.28
CA GLU A 185 15.64 2.23 -0.89
C GLU A 185 14.80 1.76 -2.07
N TRP A 186 14.08 2.71 -2.67
CA TRP A 186 13.33 2.53 -3.91
C TRP A 186 13.90 3.44 -4.99
N ARG A 187 13.94 2.92 -6.21
CA ARG A 187 14.31 3.67 -7.41
C ARG A 187 13.25 3.51 -8.48
N ARG A 188 13.23 4.41 -9.46
CA ARG A 188 12.34 4.29 -10.61
C ARG A 188 12.68 3.03 -11.39
N ARG A 189 11.67 2.25 -11.78
CA ARG A 189 11.81 0.90 -12.34
C ARG A 189 12.78 0.82 -13.51
N TRP A 190 12.71 1.77 -14.44
CA TRP A 190 13.62 1.82 -15.60
C TRP A 190 14.90 2.59 -15.35
N PHE A 191 15.03 3.32 -14.25
CA PHE A 191 16.20 4.16 -13.98
C PHE A 191 16.92 3.74 -12.70
N LYS A 192 16.94 2.43 -12.40
CA LYS A 192 17.58 1.90 -11.18
C LYS A 192 19.09 2.16 -11.15
N TRP A 193 19.73 2.30 -12.31
CA TRP A 193 21.16 2.59 -12.42
C TRP A 193 21.49 4.06 -12.10
N LEU A 194 20.51 4.97 -12.16
CA LEU A 194 20.75 6.37 -11.81
C LEU A 194 20.79 6.54 -10.28
N PRO A 195 21.67 7.42 -9.74
CA PRO A 195 21.71 7.71 -8.31
C PRO A 195 20.49 8.52 -7.84
N PHE A 196 19.85 9.24 -8.76
CA PHE A 196 18.65 10.04 -8.53
C PHE A 196 17.71 9.88 -9.74
N PRO A 197 16.37 9.85 -9.55
CA PRO A 197 15.65 9.96 -8.28
C PRO A 197 15.61 8.66 -7.46
N ARG A 198 15.83 8.80 -6.14
CA ARG A 198 15.70 7.73 -5.16
C ARG A 198 14.78 8.14 -4.02
N LYS A 199 14.01 7.18 -3.51
CA LYS A 199 13.23 7.32 -2.28
C LYS A 199 13.89 6.45 -1.23
N VAL A 200 14.28 7.05 -0.11
CA VAL A 200 14.86 6.34 1.04
C VAL A 200 13.93 6.54 2.21
N VAL A 201 13.50 5.45 2.85
CA VAL A 201 12.67 5.47 4.05
C VAL A 201 13.41 4.74 5.14
N ARG A 202 13.56 5.41 6.29
CA ARG A 202 14.11 4.83 7.51
C ARG A 202 12.99 4.50 8.47
N SER A 203 13.11 3.39 9.17
CA SER A 203 12.15 2.94 10.17
C SER A 203 12.85 2.21 11.30
N ILE A 204 12.27 2.33 12.49
CA ILE A 204 12.63 1.45 13.60
C ILE A 204 11.77 0.17 13.50
N ASP A 205 12.39 -0.99 13.70
CA ASP A 205 11.72 -2.24 14.06
C ASP A 205 11.76 -2.37 15.58
N VAL A 206 10.59 -2.43 16.20
CA VAL A 206 10.41 -2.46 17.65
C VAL A 206 9.94 -3.83 18.06
N LYS A 207 10.61 -4.45 19.03
CA LYS A 207 10.21 -5.71 19.66
C LYS A 207 9.99 -5.48 21.14
N PHE A 208 8.84 -5.87 21.63
CA PHE A 208 8.48 -5.76 23.04
C PHE A 208 8.75 -7.07 23.76
N ASP A 209 9.21 -6.99 25.01
CA ASP A 209 9.40 -8.16 25.86
C ASP A 209 8.06 -8.83 26.24
N GLN A 210 7.00 -8.01 26.27
CA GLN A 210 5.65 -8.45 26.61
C GLN A 210 4.65 -7.89 25.60
N GLU A 211 3.46 -8.47 25.57
CA GLU A 211 2.40 -8.04 24.68
C GLU A 211 1.89 -6.64 25.07
N VAL A 212 1.79 -5.72 24.10
CA VAL A 212 1.34 -4.34 24.30
C VAL A 212 0.09 -4.04 23.48
N GLY A 213 -0.90 -3.38 24.07
CA GLY A 213 -2.12 -2.91 23.38
C GLY A 213 -3.42 -3.11 24.15
N GLU A 214 -4.53 -2.72 23.50
CA GLU A 214 -5.88 -2.73 24.11
C GLU A 214 -6.44 -4.13 24.31
N ARG A 215 -5.96 -5.11 23.54
CA ARG A 215 -6.48 -6.49 23.52
C ARG A 215 -5.55 -7.52 24.16
N VAL A 216 -4.52 -7.06 24.86
CA VAL A 216 -3.61 -7.94 25.61
C VAL A 216 -4.41 -8.79 26.60
N GLY A 217 -4.14 -10.10 26.62
CA GLY A 217 -4.87 -11.07 27.43
C GLY A 217 -6.22 -11.54 26.85
N THR A 218 -6.62 -11.02 25.67
CA THR A 218 -7.75 -11.58 24.91
C THR A 218 -7.26 -12.60 23.89
N TRP A 219 -8.15 -13.43 23.35
CA TRP A 219 -7.79 -14.37 22.27
C TRP A 219 -7.24 -13.69 21.00
N LYS A 220 -7.54 -12.39 20.80
CA LYS A 220 -6.99 -11.61 19.67
C LYS A 220 -5.58 -11.08 19.95
N GLY A 221 -5.19 -11.02 21.23
CA GLY A 221 -3.91 -10.50 21.67
C GLY A 221 -3.71 -9.01 21.38
N GLY A 222 -2.60 -8.50 21.88
CA GLY A 222 -1.95 -7.26 21.49
C GLY A 222 -0.78 -7.50 20.54
N VAL A 223 0.25 -6.67 20.64
CA VAL A 223 1.37 -6.62 19.69
C VAL A 223 2.69 -6.90 20.40
N LEU A 224 3.48 -7.84 19.85
CA LEU A 224 4.84 -8.16 20.32
C LEU A 224 5.93 -7.43 19.52
N GLY A 225 5.59 -6.87 18.36
CA GLY A 225 6.52 -6.06 17.60
C GLY A 225 5.86 -5.27 16.50
N CYS A 226 6.47 -4.14 16.13
CA CYS A 226 5.95 -3.28 15.08
C CYS A 226 7.06 -2.42 14.44
N GLY A 227 6.86 -2.05 13.18
CA GLY A 227 7.68 -1.05 12.51
C GLY A 227 7.11 0.36 12.67
N TYR A 228 7.98 1.38 12.76
CA TYR A 228 7.57 2.79 12.75
C TYR A 228 8.54 3.65 11.93
N THR A 229 7.99 4.48 11.04
CA THR A 229 8.80 5.32 10.14
C THR A 229 9.40 6.50 10.89
N MET A 230 10.72 6.69 10.72
CA MET A 230 11.47 7.81 11.27
C MET A 230 11.26 9.07 10.45
N ARG A 231 11.21 10.22 11.12
CA ARG A 231 11.26 11.53 10.45
C ARG A 231 12.67 11.86 10.00
N ARG A 232 12.79 12.87 9.13
CA ARG A 232 14.10 13.41 8.73
C ARG A 232 14.74 14.03 9.98
N ASP A 233 15.97 13.63 10.26
CA ASP A 233 16.80 14.12 11.39
C ASP A 233 16.35 13.70 12.80
N GLU A 234 15.46 12.71 12.91
CA GLU A 234 15.03 12.11 14.18
C GLU A 234 15.94 10.96 14.59
N THR A 235 16.32 10.86 15.87
CA THR A 235 17.05 9.70 16.38
C THR A 235 16.12 8.48 16.55
N PRO A 236 16.64 7.24 16.57
CA PRO A 236 15.80 6.07 16.81
C PRO A 236 15.03 6.12 18.14
N GLU A 237 15.63 6.71 19.17
CA GLU A 237 15.03 6.88 20.50
C GLU A 237 13.91 7.93 20.47
N GLU A 238 14.15 9.08 19.85
CA GLU A 238 13.11 10.11 19.64
C GLU A 238 11.92 9.55 18.85
N CYS A 239 12.20 8.75 17.81
CA CYS A 239 11.17 8.06 17.03
C CYS A 239 10.33 7.11 17.90
N LEU A 240 10.96 6.38 18.83
CA LEU A 240 10.25 5.52 19.77
C LEU A 240 9.35 6.32 20.72
N TYR A 241 9.85 7.44 21.26
CA TYR A 241 9.05 8.32 22.13
C TYR A 241 7.86 8.93 21.38
N ARG A 242 8.08 9.40 20.15
CA ARG A 242 6.99 9.87 19.30
C ARG A 242 6.00 8.76 18.99
N MET A 243 6.47 7.55 18.70
CA MET A 243 5.61 6.39 18.46
C MET A 243 4.72 6.11 19.67
N ARG A 244 5.27 6.18 20.89
CA ARG A 244 4.51 6.00 22.13
C ARG A 244 3.34 6.98 22.24
N ASP A 245 3.55 8.22 21.84
CA ASP A 245 2.54 9.27 22.00
C ASP A 245 1.52 9.27 20.85
N GLU A 246 1.93 8.93 19.63
CA GLU A 246 1.07 8.96 18.43
C GLU A 246 0.32 7.64 18.17
N ARG A 247 0.87 6.49 18.57
CA ARG A 247 0.38 5.17 18.14
C ARG A 247 -0.58 4.55 19.14
N VAL A 248 -1.74 4.16 18.65
CA VAL A 248 -2.72 3.36 19.39
C VAL A 248 -2.66 1.92 18.89
N PHE A 249 -2.28 0.99 19.76
CA PHE A 249 -2.31 -0.44 19.46
C PHE A 249 -3.72 -0.99 19.65
N ARG A 250 -4.10 -2.00 18.88
CA ARG A 250 -5.44 -2.60 18.93
C ARG A 250 -5.48 -3.84 19.79
#